data_AF-K2RB21-F1
#
_entry.id   AF-K2RB21-F1
#
_cell.length_a   1.000
_cell.length_b   1.000
_cell.length_c   1.000
_cell.angle_alpha   90.00
_cell.angle_beta   90.00
_cell.angle_gamma   90.00
#
_symmetry.space_group_name_H-M   'P 1'
#
loop_
_entity.id
_entity.type
_entity.pdbx_description
1 polymer ?
#
loop_
_entity_poly.entity_id
_entity_poly.type
_entity_poly.pdbx_seq_one_letter_code
_entity_poly.pdbx_strand_id
1 'polypeptide(L)'
;MRPVMMLLSGALLVSGLQLLPPVPGSTSDGAPLDLASISKAIYIDSSFASVTDLNGLTLIPPTAYEFAETFQQDLAQLTGFAWTLQNIDGIPSKGSGIFLGQFHGNSSDLTYEDGTPTEEGYAFTISSNRVFIGGTGARGMWWGTRTLLQQLLLSNGTLAPADIVDAPAYATRGFMLDAGRKYYAPSFLKELCTYASFFKLSEFHYHLSDNYPLNRGHNETWTEVYSHFSLLPEDESLHGIIERPNETLSRAVFADFQQHCAARGVTVIPEIEAPGHCLYLTKWKPEMALDKKDLLNLSHPEAIPTVKSIWSEFLPWFETKEFCQRDVRFHQHHFQQNDPHLGHLRALRKPHHLQRRHHPTLAIRPIRPYRASHFRLQPHQLRRLVGLHVPQERSHAHQPGPLPAVL
;
A
#
# COMPACT_ATOMS: atom_id res chain seq x y z
N MET A 1 -66.68 3.14 -20.53
CA MET A 1 -65.93 2.51 -19.43
C MET A 1 -64.46 2.87 -19.62
N ARG A 2 -63.87 3.65 -18.69
CA ARG A 2 -62.44 4.03 -18.72
C ARG A 2 -61.61 2.88 -18.16
N PRO A 3 -60.43 2.54 -18.71
CA PRO A 3 -59.52 1.62 -18.03
C PRO A 3 -58.78 2.39 -16.94
N VAL A 4 -58.83 1.85 -15.72
CA VAL A 4 -58.07 2.33 -14.57
C VAL A 4 -56.62 1.88 -14.76
N MET A 5 -55.71 2.84 -14.96
CA MET A 5 -54.27 2.58 -14.95
C MET A 5 -53.79 2.54 -13.50
N MET A 6 -53.57 1.34 -12.97
CA MET A 6 -52.89 1.15 -11.69
C MET A 6 -51.42 1.59 -11.84
N LEU A 7 -51.09 2.74 -11.27
CA LEU A 7 -49.72 3.15 -10.99
C LEU A 7 -49.19 2.32 -9.82
N LEU A 8 -48.42 1.26 -10.11
CA LEU A 8 -47.54 0.66 -9.11
C LEU A 8 -46.36 1.60 -8.88
N SER A 9 -46.45 2.42 -7.83
CA SER A 9 -45.32 3.11 -7.24
C SER A 9 -44.45 2.11 -6.49
N GLY A 10 -43.55 1.44 -7.20
CA GLY A 10 -42.47 0.67 -6.60
C GLY A 10 -41.34 1.61 -6.18
N ALA A 11 -41.36 2.06 -4.92
CA ALA A 11 -40.17 2.63 -4.29
C ALA A 11 -39.17 1.48 -4.09
N LEU A 12 -38.29 1.28 -5.08
CA LEU A 12 -37.08 0.48 -4.88
C LEU A 12 -36.18 1.28 -3.93
N LEU A 13 -36.27 0.98 -2.64
CA LEU A 13 -35.21 1.28 -1.67
C LEU A 13 -33.98 0.53 -2.15
N VAL A 14 -33.11 1.22 -2.89
CA VAL A 14 -31.74 0.79 -3.10
C VAL A 14 -31.06 0.94 -1.75
N SER A 15 -31.07 -0.13 -0.95
CA SER A 15 -30.17 -0.26 0.18
C SER A 15 -28.76 -0.24 -0.41
N GLY A 16 -28.13 0.93 -0.41
CA GLY A 16 -26.74 1.08 -0.82
C GLY A 16 -25.90 0.10 -0.01
N LEU A 17 -25.16 -0.77 -0.69
CA LEU A 17 -24.12 -1.57 -0.05
C LEU A 17 -23.20 -0.59 0.68
N GLN A 18 -23.21 -0.62 2.02
CA GLN A 18 -22.30 0.17 2.82
C GLN A 18 -20.90 -0.41 2.63
N LEU A 19 -20.20 0.11 1.62
CA LEU A 19 -18.88 -0.30 1.18
C LEU A 19 -17.77 0.08 2.16
N LEU A 20 -18.05 1.04 3.05
CA LEU A 20 -17.09 1.57 4.00
C LEU A 20 -17.24 0.85 5.34
N PRO A 21 -16.13 0.52 6.01
CA PRO A 21 -16.19 -0.09 7.33
C PRO A 21 -16.97 0.82 8.29
N PRO A 22 -17.84 0.25 9.15
CA PRO A 22 -18.56 1.03 10.14
C PRO A 22 -17.55 1.70 11.09
N VAL A 23 -17.80 2.96 11.41
CA VAL A 23 -16.97 3.70 12.36
C VAL A 23 -17.52 3.44 13.76
N PRO A 24 -16.74 2.89 14.70
CA PRO A 24 -17.21 2.65 16.06
C PRO A 24 -17.37 3.99 16.80
N GLY A 25 -18.58 4.28 17.30
CA GLY A 25 -18.83 5.51 18.06
C GLY A 25 -20.29 5.74 18.39
N SER A 26 -20.54 6.67 19.31
CA SER A 26 -21.88 7.14 19.63
C SER A 26 -22.21 8.40 18.82
N THR A 27 -23.35 8.37 18.13
CA THR A 27 -23.98 9.61 17.64
C THR A 27 -24.50 10.38 18.85
N SER A 28 -24.14 11.65 18.97
CA SER A 28 -24.61 12.51 20.05
C SER A 28 -25.75 13.41 19.59
N ASP A 29 -26.63 13.78 20.52
CA ASP A 29 -27.70 14.74 20.27
C ASP A 29 -27.07 16.12 20.03
N GLY A 30 -27.18 16.63 18.81
CA GLY A 30 -26.65 17.94 18.44
C GLY A 30 -26.98 18.33 17.01
N ALA A 31 -26.76 19.61 16.68
CA ALA A 31 -26.94 20.09 15.32
C ALA A 31 -25.84 19.50 14.40
N PRO A 32 -26.20 18.99 13.21
CA PRO A 32 -25.23 18.48 12.26
C PRO A 32 -24.27 19.59 11.79
N LEU A 33 -23.05 19.19 11.45
CA LEU A 33 -22.05 20.05 10.83
C LEU A 33 -22.21 20.01 9.32
N ASP A 34 -22.55 21.14 8.72
CA ASP A 34 -22.41 21.33 7.28
C ASP A 34 -20.99 21.82 6.98
N LEU A 35 -20.21 21.01 6.25
CA LEU A 35 -18.85 21.36 5.87
C LEU A 35 -18.79 22.65 5.03
N ALA A 36 -19.84 22.99 4.28
CA ALA A 36 -19.90 24.25 3.54
C ALA A 36 -19.92 25.46 4.48
N SER A 37 -20.49 25.32 5.68
CA SER A 37 -20.67 26.42 6.65
C SER A 37 -19.43 26.74 7.50
N ILE A 38 -18.48 25.80 7.61
CA ILE A 38 -17.29 26.00 8.46
C ILE A 38 -16.16 26.75 7.74
N SER A 39 -15.22 27.30 8.51
CA SER A 39 -13.98 27.88 7.97
C SER A 39 -13.25 26.84 7.10
N LYS A 40 -12.76 27.25 5.92
CA LYS A 40 -11.95 26.40 5.02
C LYS A 40 -10.49 26.37 5.45
N ALA A 41 -10.28 26.12 6.74
CA ALA A 41 -8.97 26.07 7.36
C ALA A 41 -8.81 24.75 8.11
N ILE A 42 -7.64 24.15 7.90
CA ILE A 42 -7.09 23.04 8.66
C ILE A 42 -6.03 23.65 9.57
N TYR A 43 -6.18 23.40 10.86
CA TYR A 43 -5.26 23.84 11.88
C TYR A 43 -4.56 22.61 12.46
N ILE A 44 -3.25 22.63 12.56
CA ILE A 44 -2.48 21.60 13.25
C ILE A 44 -1.75 22.22 14.44
N ASP A 45 -1.81 21.53 15.58
CA ASP A 45 -1.10 21.97 16.80
C ASP A 45 0.41 21.96 16.55
N SER A 46 1.08 23.12 16.75
CA SER A 46 2.51 23.29 16.59
C SER A 46 3.32 22.26 17.40
N SER A 47 2.83 21.86 18.57
CA SER A 47 3.49 20.86 19.42
C SER A 47 3.42 19.43 18.88
N PHE A 48 2.44 19.16 18.01
CA PHE A 48 2.22 17.85 17.40
C PHE A 48 2.73 17.79 15.95
N ALA A 49 2.87 18.93 15.27
CA ALA A 49 3.20 19.02 13.85
C ALA A 49 4.49 18.27 13.47
N SER A 50 5.50 18.25 14.34
CA SER A 50 6.77 17.55 14.10
C SER A 50 6.81 16.09 14.55
N VAL A 51 5.71 15.56 15.09
CA VAL A 51 5.65 14.16 15.56
C VAL A 51 5.76 13.22 14.36
N THR A 52 6.60 12.20 14.50
CA THR A 52 6.77 11.09 13.56
C THR A 52 6.63 9.77 14.32
N ASP A 53 6.02 8.76 13.69
CA ASP A 53 5.94 7.42 14.27
C ASP A 53 7.28 6.69 14.18
N LEU A 54 7.70 6.03 15.26
CA LEU A 54 8.96 5.30 15.30
C LEU A 54 8.79 3.78 15.28
N ASN A 55 7.60 3.28 15.64
CA ASN A 55 7.34 1.84 15.76
C ASN A 55 6.91 1.19 14.43
N GLY A 56 6.66 1.99 13.39
CA GLY A 56 6.30 1.51 12.06
C GLY A 56 7.45 0.85 11.28
N LEU A 57 7.12 0.25 10.13
CA LEU A 57 8.09 -0.43 9.26
C LEU A 57 8.82 0.50 8.28
N THR A 58 8.35 1.72 8.04
CA THR A 58 9.01 2.64 7.11
C THR A 58 10.27 3.26 7.72
N LEU A 59 11.27 3.54 6.88
CA LEU A 59 12.47 4.32 7.22
C LEU A 59 12.31 5.82 6.93
N ILE A 60 11.21 6.19 6.25
CA ILE A 60 10.84 7.56 5.87
C ILE A 60 9.50 7.95 6.51
N PRO A 61 9.35 7.86 7.86
CA PRO A 61 8.09 8.17 8.51
C PRO A 61 7.73 9.65 8.29
N PRO A 62 6.55 9.96 7.72
CA PRO A 62 6.13 11.35 7.62
C PRO A 62 5.84 11.94 8.99
N THR A 63 6.08 13.23 9.09
CA THR A 63 5.60 14.06 10.19
C THR A 63 4.08 14.21 10.15
N ALA A 64 3.48 14.55 11.28
CA ALA A 64 2.06 14.92 11.33
C ALA A 64 1.75 16.08 10.37
N TYR A 65 2.66 17.04 10.21
CA TYR A 65 2.50 18.14 9.27
C TYR A 65 2.45 17.66 7.81
N GLU A 66 3.36 16.80 7.37
CA GLU A 66 3.37 16.26 6.00
C GLU A 66 2.10 15.43 5.71
N PHE A 67 1.59 14.69 6.71
CA PHE A 67 0.28 14.05 6.60
C PHE A 67 -0.86 15.08 6.47
N ALA A 68 -0.80 16.19 7.20
CA ALA A 68 -1.78 17.26 7.10
C ALA A 68 -1.75 17.96 5.73
N GLU A 69 -0.57 18.15 5.12
CA GLU A 69 -0.43 18.66 3.76
C GLU A 69 -1.07 17.72 2.74
N THR A 70 -0.80 16.42 2.85
CA THR A 70 -1.42 15.40 1.99
C THR A 70 -2.93 15.40 2.17
N PHE A 71 -3.42 15.49 3.41
CA PHE A 71 -4.85 15.56 3.70
C PHE A 71 -5.51 16.84 3.17
N GLN A 72 -4.84 17.99 3.24
CA GLN A 72 -5.33 19.25 2.67
C GLN A 72 -5.59 19.11 1.17
N GLN A 73 -4.66 18.49 0.44
CA GLN A 73 -4.82 18.21 -0.99
C GLN A 73 -5.99 17.28 -1.24
N ASP A 74 -6.09 16.20 -0.47
CA ASP A 74 -7.18 15.23 -0.60
C ASP A 74 -8.56 15.86 -0.36
N LEU A 75 -8.66 16.70 0.68
CA LEU A 75 -9.90 17.38 1.04
C LEU A 75 -10.29 18.44 0.02
N ALA A 76 -9.32 19.20 -0.49
CA ALA A 76 -9.55 20.17 -1.56
C ALA A 76 -10.08 19.48 -2.83
N GLN A 77 -9.50 18.34 -3.18
CA GLN A 77 -9.96 17.57 -4.33
C GLN A 77 -11.36 16.98 -4.12
N LEU A 78 -11.65 16.44 -2.94
CA LEU A 78 -12.94 15.85 -2.62
C LEU A 78 -14.07 16.91 -2.60
N THR A 79 -13.78 18.08 -2.02
CA THR A 79 -14.80 19.11 -1.75
C THR A 79 -14.89 20.20 -2.81
N GLY A 80 -13.84 20.37 -3.62
CA GLY A 80 -13.71 21.48 -4.56
C GLY A 80 -13.42 22.83 -3.90
N PHE A 81 -13.25 22.90 -2.58
CA PHE A 81 -12.92 24.13 -1.86
C PHE A 81 -11.40 24.32 -1.73
N ALA A 82 -10.97 25.59 -1.68
CA ALA A 82 -9.60 25.93 -1.32
C ALA A 82 -9.43 25.89 0.19
N TRP A 83 -8.74 24.87 0.70
CA TRP A 83 -8.41 24.73 2.12
C TRP A 83 -7.03 25.30 2.43
N THR A 84 -6.87 25.99 3.55
CA THR A 84 -5.54 26.44 4.05
C THR A 84 -5.07 25.56 5.19
N LEU A 85 -3.77 25.24 5.26
CA LEU A 85 -3.14 24.58 6.41
C LEU A 85 -2.36 25.60 7.25
N GLN A 86 -2.57 25.64 8.56
CA GLN A 86 -1.93 26.59 9.48
C GLN A 86 -1.46 25.88 10.75
N ASN A 87 -0.25 26.21 11.22
CA ASN A 87 0.21 25.84 12.56
C ASN A 87 -0.42 26.78 13.59
N ILE A 88 -0.88 26.22 14.72
CA ILE A 88 -1.42 26.99 15.85
C ILE A 88 -0.84 26.50 17.17
N ASP A 89 -0.67 27.43 18.10
CA ASP A 89 -0.19 27.10 19.44
C ASP A 89 -1.36 26.67 20.34
N GLY A 90 -1.57 25.37 20.42
CA GLY A 90 -2.67 24.77 21.17
C GLY A 90 -4.01 24.89 20.45
N ILE A 91 -4.81 23.83 20.56
CA ILE A 91 -6.14 23.79 19.95
C ILE A 91 -7.13 24.60 20.79
N PRO A 92 -7.75 25.67 20.26
CA PRO A 92 -8.66 26.49 21.03
C PRO A 92 -9.94 25.72 21.36
N SER A 93 -10.59 26.05 22.49
CA SER A 93 -11.87 25.43 22.90
C SER A 93 -13.05 25.82 22.00
N LYS A 94 -12.95 26.98 21.33
CA LYS A 94 -13.92 27.48 20.36
C LYS A 94 -13.23 27.74 19.02
N GLY A 95 -13.98 27.71 17.93
CA GLY A 95 -13.47 27.99 16.59
C GLY A 95 -14.26 27.23 15.53
N SER A 96 -13.96 27.51 14.27
CA SER A 96 -14.53 26.79 13.14
C SER A 96 -13.43 26.32 12.20
N GLY A 97 -13.58 25.11 11.66
CA GLY A 97 -12.58 24.47 10.81
C GLY A 97 -12.29 23.03 11.24
N ILE A 98 -11.21 22.48 10.70
CA ILE A 98 -10.71 21.14 11.04
C ILE A 98 -9.45 21.31 11.88
N PHE A 99 -9.39 20.63 13.02
CA PHE A 99 -8.29 20.72 13.97
C PHE A 99 -7.60 19.36 14.08
N LEU A 100 -6.29 19.37 13.94
CA LEU A 100 -5.42 18.21 13.96
C LEU A 100 -4.45 18.34 15.15
N GLY A 101 -4.22 17.26 15.88
CA GLY A 101 -3.28 17.32 17.00
C GLY A 101 -3.09 15.98 17.70
N GLN A 102 -2.65 16.08 18.97
CA GLN A 102 -2.42 14.91 19.81
C GLN A 102 -3.74 14.33 20.32
N PHE A 103 -3.79 13.01 20.49
CA PHE A 103 -4.87 12.35 21.21
C PHE A 103 -4.89 12.77 22.69
N HIS A 104 -6.06 13.21 23.19
CA HIS A 104 -6.21 13.71 24.56
C HIS A 104 -6.83 12.70 25.55
N GLY A 105 -7.20 11.49 25.08
CA GLY A 105 -7.77 10.44 25.93
C GLY A 105 -6.71 9.59 26.64
N ASN A 106 -7.15 8.54 27.34
CA ASN A 106 -6.24 7.53 27.88
C ASN A 106 -5.73 6.62 26.76
N SER A 107 -4.47 6.78 26.35
CA SER A 107 -3.87 5.97 25.28
C SER A 107 -3.54 4.55 25.72
N SER A 108 -3.59 4.24 27.02
CA SER A 108 -3.24 2.91 27.57
C SER A 108 -4.18 1.81 27.08
N ASP A 109 -5.40 2.17 26.69
CA ASP A 109 -6.41 1.24 26.19
C ASP A 109 -6.36 1.08 24.65
N LEU A 110 -5.47 1.81 23.97
CA LEU A 110 -5.28 1.73 22.52
C LEU A 110 -4.11 0.80 22.22
N THR A 111 -4.44 -0.49 22.15
CA THR A 111 -3.50 -1.57 21.84
C THR A 111 -3.93 -2.34 20.60
N TYR A 112 -2.99 -3.04 19.99
CA TYR A 112 -3.31 -4.17 19.13
C TYR A 112 -3.94 -5.31 19.95
N GLU A 113 -4.46 -6.33 19.28
CA GLU A 113 -5.09 -7.51 19.88
C GLU A 113 -4.12 -8.29 20.79
N ASP A 114 -2.82 -8.21 20.54
CA ASP A 114 -1.79 -8.84 21.37
C ASP A 114 -1.41 -8.03 22.63
N GLY A 115 -2.08 -6.89 22.87
CA GLY A 115 -1.85 -6.00 24.00
C GLY A 115 -0.70 -5.00 23.80
N THR A 116 -0.02 -5.01 22.65
CA THR A 116 1.04 -4.04 22.36
C THR A 116 0.43 -2.65 22.08
N PRO A 117 0.90 -1.56 22.72
CA PRO A 117 0.42 -0.21 22.44
C PRO A 117 0.59 0.20 20.98
N THR A 118 -0.34 0.99 20.44
CA THR A 118 -0.30 1.46 19.04
C THR A 118 -0.20 2.98 18.89
N GLU A 119 0.63 3.42 17.94
CA GLU A 119 0.72 4.81 17.44
C GLU A 119 -0.35 5.12 16.37
N GLU A 120 -1.13 4.11 15.96
CA GLU A 120 -2.15 4.22 14.91
C GLU A 120 -3.56 4.53 15.47
N GLY A 121 -3.70 4.69 16.78
CA GLY A 121 -4.96 5.05 17.42
C GLY A 121 -5.31 6.52 17.23
N TYR A 122 -6.60 6.85 17.18
CA TYR A 122 -7.05 8.24 17.06
C TYR A 122 -8.41 8.49 17.71
N ALA A 123 -8.60 9.75 18.09
CA ALA A 123 -9.89 10.35 18.42
C ALA A 123 -10.40 11.15 17.21
N PHE A 124 -11.70 11.09 16.99
CA PHE A 124 -12.41 11.82 15.95
C PHE A 124 -13.71 12.38 16.52
N THR A 125 -13.79 13.71 16.61
CA THR A 125 -14.93 14.42 17.20
C THR A 125 -15.52 15.38 16.17
N ILE A 126 -16.83 15.29 15.97
CA ILE A 126 -17.61 16.23 15.17
C ILE A 126 -18.52 17.02 16.10
N SER A 127 -18.38 18.34 16.08
CA SER A 127 -19.30 19.29 16.71
C SER A 127 -19.97 20.14 15.64
N SER A 128 -20.98 20.93 15.99
CA SER A 128 -21.78 21.70 15.01
C SER A 128 -21.00 22.67 14.11
N ASN A 129 -19.80 23.10 14.51
CA ASN A 129 -19.00 24.09 13.77
C ASN A 129 -17.53 23.70 13.51
N ARG A 130 -17.09 22.52 13.97
CA ARG A 130 -15.70 22.05 13.83
C ARG A 130 -15.58 20.52 13.85
N VAL A 131 -14.46 20.05 13.31
CA VAL A 131 -14.00 18.66 13.44
C VAL A 131 -12.65 18.65 14.17
N PHE A 132 -12.45 17.73 15.09
CA PHE A 132 -11.16 17.48 15.73
C PHE A 132 -10.70 16.04 15.44
N ILE A 133 -9.41 15.89 15.11
CA ILE A 133 -8.75 14.61 14.86
C ILE A 133 -7.46 14.58 15.66
N GLY A 134 -7.40 13.71 16.67
CA GLY A 134 -6.25 13.57 17.57
C GLY A 134 -5.61 12.20 17.44
N GLY A 135 -4.33 12.11 17.05
CA GLY A 135 -3.62 10.83 16.93
C GLY A 135 -2.78 10.48 18.17
N THR A 136 -2.69 9.20 18.53
CA THR A 136 -1.65 8.75 19.49
C THR A 136 -0.26 8.88 18.89
N GLY A 137 -0.16 8.72 17.56
CA GLY A 137 0.96 9.11 16.71
C GLY A 137 0.49 9.82 15.44
N ALA A 138 1.43 10.19 14.58
CA ALA A 138 1.17 10.91 13.33
C ALA A 138 0.31 10.08 12.37
N ARG A 139 0.54 8.76 12.30
CA ARG A 139 -0.23 7.87 11.44
C ARG A 139 -1.63 7.59 11.98
N GLY A 140 -1.81 7.57 13.31
CA GLY A 140 -3.15 7.55 13.91
C GLY A 140 -3.97 8.75 13.49
N MET A 141 -3.40 9.95 13.59
CA MET A 141 -4.04 11.18 13.09
C MET A 141 -4.38 11.05 11.59
N TRP A 142 -3.44 10.56 10.76
CA TRP A 142 -3.68 10.29 9.35
C TRP A 142 -4.88 9.36 9.12
N TRP A 143 -5.02 8.27 9.87
CA TRP A 143 -6.18 7.37 9.78
C TRP A 143 -7.49 8.05 10.14
N GLY A 144 -7.48 8.96 11.13
CA GLY A 144 -8.62 9.82 11.43
C GLY A 144 -9.02 10.71 10.25
N THR A 145 -8.06 11.22 9.48
CA THR A 145 -8.38 11.97 8.24
C THR A 145 -9.08 11.09 7.20
N ARG A 146 -8.72 9.81 7.09
CA ARG A 146 -9.39 8.87 6.17
C ARG A 146 -10.84 8.66 6.60
N THR A 147 -11.08 8.54 7.90
CA THR A 147 -12.44 8.48 8.47
C THR A 147 -13.25 9.72 8.11
N LEU A 148 -12.68 10.92 8.23
CA LEU A 148 -13.36 12.15 7.81
C LEU A 148 -13.76 12.11 6.33
N LEU A 149 -12.84 11.79 5.43
CA LEU A 149 -13.12 11.72 3.98
C LEU A 149 -14.21 10.69 3.67
N GLN A 150 -14.17 9.52 4.33
CA GLN A 150 -15.21 8.49 4.22
C GLN A 150 -16.58 9.00 4.68
N GLN A 151 -16.65 9.69 5.82
CA GLN A 151 -17.90 10.25 6.31
C GLN A 151 -18.46 11.35 5.39
N LEU A 152 -17.60 12.20 4.82
CA LEU A 152 -18.01 13.22 3.86
C LEU A 152 -18.62 12.62 2.59
N LEU A 153 -18.05 11.52 2.10
CA LEU A 153 -18.56 10.78 0.94
C LEU A 153 -19.91 10.13 1.20
N LEU A 154 -20.15 9.61 2.41
CA LEU A 154 -21.42 8.98 2.78
C LEU A 154 -22.55 9.98 3.03
N SER A 155 -22.20 11.17 3.51
CA SER A 155 -23.15 12.15 4.03
C SER A 155 -23.37 13.36 3.13
N ASN A 156 -22.77 13.38 1.94
CA ASN A 156 -22.79 14.53 1.02
C ASN A 156 -22.38 15.86 1.71
N GLY A 157 -21.42 15.80 2.63
CA GLY A 157 -20.87 16.98 3.31
C GLY A 157 -21.59 17.43 4.58
N THR A 158 -22.69 16.80 4.98
CA THR A 158 -23.39 17.11 6.25
C THR A 158 -23.17 16.01 7.28
N LEU A 159 -22.32 16.26 8.26
CA LEU A 159 -21.87 15.29 9.24
C LEU A 159 -22.71 15.34 10.52
N ALA A 160 -23.18 14.19 10.99
CA ALA A 160 -23.81 14.09 12.31
C ALA A 160 -22.76 14.29 13.43
N PRO A 161 -23.13 14.88 14.57
CA PRO A 161 -22.26 14.94 15.73
C PRO A 161 -21.87 13.54 16.19
N ALA A 162 -20.59 13.35 16.48
CA ALA A 162 -20.04 12.06 16.86
C ALA A 162 -18.77 12.24 17.69
N ASP A 163 -18.58 11.32 18.63
CA ASP A 163 -17.31 11.11 19.34
C ASP A 163 -16.86 9.67 19.10
N ILE A 164 -15.71 9.53 18.47
CA ILE A 164 -15.16 8.27 17.99
C ILE A 164 -13.75 8.13 18.53
N VAL A 165 -13.44 6.93 19.02
CA VAL A 165 -12.07 6.49 19.30
C VAL A 165 -11.87 5.17 18.57
N ASP A 166 -10.82 5.09 17.77
CA ASP A 166 -10.58 3.94 16.89
C ASP A 166 -9.09 3.61 16.85
N ALA A 167 -8.78 2.32 16.76
CA ALA A 167 -7.44 1.79 16.69
C ALA A 167 -7.47 0.42 15.98
N PRO A 168 -6.44 0.08 15.19
CA PRO A 168 -6.40 -1.21 14.51
C PRO A 168 -6.14 -2.36 15.48
N ALA A 169 -6.86 -3.48 15.30
CA ALA A 169 -6.59 -4.71 16.06
C ALA A 169 -5.26 -5.38 15.68
N TYR A 170 -4.78 -5.19 14.44
CA TYR A 170 -3.54 -5.81 13.94
C TYR A 170 -2.61 -4.76 13.34
N ALA A 171 -1.33 -4.80 13.70
CA ALA A 171 -0.29 -3.92 13.17
C ALA A 171 -0.09 -4.08 11.65
N THR A 172 -0.07 -5.34 11.19
CA THR A 172 0.10 -5.68 9.78
C THR A 172 -1.25 -5.80 9.10
N ARG A 173 -1.53 -4.84 8.22
CA ARG A 173 -2.72 -4.82 7.36
C ARG A 173 -2.26 -4.62 5.93
N GLY A 174 -1.78 -5.70 5.32
CA GLY A 174 -1.09 -5.67 4.05
C GLY A 174 -1.87 -6.25 2.88
N PHE A 175 -1.44 -5.90 1.67
CA PHE A 175 -1.78 -6.59 0.42
C PHE A 175 -0.51 -6.85 -0.39
N MET A 176 -0.58 -7.78 -1.33
CA MET A 176 0.54 -8.12 -2.21
C MET A 176 0.15 -7.92 -3.68
N LEU A 177 1.04 -7.30 -4.46
CA LEU A 177 0.95 -7.27 -5.92
C LEU A 177 2.08 -8.11 -6.51
N ASP A 178 1.71 -9.12 -7.30
CA ASP A 178 2.64 -9.84 -8.17
C ASP A 178 3.00 -8.96 -9.38
N ALA A 179 4.17 -8.33 -9.33
CA ALA A 179 4.76 -7.61 -10.46
C ALA A 179 5.79 -8.45 -11.23
N GLY A 180 6.17 -9.62 -10.69
CA GLY A 180 7.06 -10.58 -11.33
C GLY A 180 6.45 -11.29 -12.53
N ARG A 181 5.13 -11.44 -12.59
CA ARG A 181 4.41 -12.04 -13.74
C ARG A 181 3.81 -11.02 -14.70
N LYS A 182 3.83 -9.74 -14.34
CA LYS A 182 3.32 -8.67 -15.20
C LYS A 182 3.83 -7.31 -14.73
N TYR A 183 4.29 -6.49 -15.67
CA TYR A 183 4.65 -5.10 -15.40
C TYR A 183 3.44 -4.22 -15.05
N TYR A 184 3.66 -3.29 -14.12
CA TYR A 184 2.72 -2.22 -13.75
C TYR A 184 3.44 -0.88 -13.74
N ALA A 185 2.84 0.12 -14.40
CA ALA A 185 3.40 1.47 -14.44
C ALA A 185 3.46 2.12 -13.03
N PRO A 186 4.45 2.98 -12.74
CA PRO A 186 4.60 3.65 -11.46
C PRO A 186 3.34 4.36 -10.97
N SER A 187 2.61 5.02 -11.89
CA SER A 187 1.37 5.72 -11.56
C SER A 187 0.30 4.78 -11.03
N PHE A 188 0.22 3.55 -11.56
CA PHE A 188 -0.72 2.54 -11.08
C PHE A 188 -0.32 2.01 -9.69
N LEU A 189 0.97 1.81 -9.44
CA LEU A 189 1.47 1.41 -8.12
C LEU A 189 1.12 2.47 -7.06
N LYS A 190 1.32 3.76 -7.38
CA LYS A 190 0.92 4.89 -6.52
C LYS A 190 -0.59 4.98 -6.30
N GLU A 191 -1.40 4.71 -7.33
CA GLU A 191 -2.86 4.62 -7.20
C GLU A 191 -3.24 3.52 -6.19
N LEU A 192 -2.65 2.32 -6.27
CA LEU A 192 -2.90 1.23 -5.33
C LEU A 192 -2.58 1.62 -3.88
N CYS A 193 -1.47 2.32 -3.62
CA CYS A 193 -1.16 2.85 -2.28
C CYS A 193 -2.24 3.82 -1.79
N THR A 194 -2.75 4.68 -2.68
CA THR A 194 -3.81 5.64 -2.34
C THR A 194 -5.11 4.92 -1.95
N TYR A 195 -5.49 3.89 -2.70
CA TYR A 195 -6.65 3.05 -2.37
C TYR A 195 -6.45 2.29 -1.06
N ALA A 196 -5.28 1.67 -0.87
CA ALA A 196 -4.96 0.92 0.35
C ALA A 196 -5.05 1.80 1.60
N SER A 197 -4.44 2.99 1.54
CA SER A 197 -4.47 4.00 2.59
C SER A 197 -5.89 4.46 2.92
N PHE A 198 -6.74 4.66 1.92
CA PHE A 198 -8.15 5.04 2.15
C PHE A 198 -8.89 4.02 3.02
N PHE A 199 -8.54 2.73 2.92
CA PHE A 199 -9.07 1.65 3.76
C PHE A 199 -8.19 1.30 4.96
N LYS A 200 -7.22 2.15 5.31
CA LYS A 200 -6.30 2.00 6.45
C LYS A 200 -5.43 0.73 6.37
N LEU A 201 -5.19 0.20 5.18
CA LEU A 201 -4.12 -0.78 4.97
C LEU A 201 -2.77 -0.07 5.13
N SER A 202 -1.83 -0.71 5.80
CA SER A 202 -0.55 -0.13 6.22
C SER A 202 0.66 -0.65 5.43
N GLU A 203 0.50 -1.74 4.67
CA GLU A 203 1.62 -2.40 3.99
C GLU A 203 1.28 -2.77 2.54
N PHE A 204 2.20 -2.47 1.62
CA PHE A 204 2.18 -2.94 0.24
C PHE A 204 3.37 -3.88 0.02
N HIS A 205 3.12 -5.18 0.05
CA HIS A 205 4.08 -6.19 -0.36
C HIS A 205 4.25 -6.18 -1.90
N TYR A 206 5.41 -5.72 -2.36
CA TYR A 206 5.72 -5.57 -3.78
C TYR A 206 6.62 -6.71 -4.23
N HIS A 207 6.01 -7.67 -4.93
CA HIS A 207 6.69 -8.87 -5.42
C HIS A 207 7.37 -8.56 -6.76
N LEU A 208 8.66 -8.22 -6.67
CA LEU A 208 9.43 -7.56 -7.74
C LEU A 208 9.78 -8.48 -8.90
N SER A 209 9.92 -9.77 -8.64
CA SER A 209 10.54 -10.72 -9.56
C SER A 209 9.86 -12.08 -9.53
N ASP A 210 9.52 -12.63 -10.69
CA ASP A 210 8.99 -13.99 -10.86
C ASP A 210 9.03 -14.36 -12.35
N ASN A 211 8.38 -15.45 -12.69
CA ASN A 211 8.15 -15.94 -14.04
C ASN A 211 6.77 -16.64 -14.16
N TYR A 212 6.31 -16.77 -15.40
CA TYR A 212 5.17 -17.64 -15.66
C TYR A 212 5.54 -19.12 -15.38
N PRO A 213 4.56 -19.95 -14.97
CA PRO A 213 4.80 -21.37 -14.75
C PRO A 213 5.41 -22.06 -15.97
N LEU A 214 6.51 -22.79 -15.76
CA LEU A 214 7.21 -23.53 -16.82
C LEU A 214 6.39 -24.69 -17.41
N ASN A 215 5.35 -25.15 -16.72
CA ASN A 215 4.43 -26.19 -17.22
C ASN A 215 3.57 -25.75 -18.42
N ARG A 216 3.66 -24.49 -18.84
CA ARG A 216 3.02 -23.95 -20.05
C ARG A 216 3.94 -23.91 -21.28
N GLY A 217 5.18 -24.40 -21.17
CA GLY A 217 6.13 -24.53 -22.28
C GLY A 217 6.76 -25.93 -22.30
N HIS A 218 7.17 -26.41 -23.48
CA HIS A 218 8.03 -27.58 -23.56
C HIS A 218 9.40 -27.22 -22.92
N ASN A 219 10.14 -28.21 -22.40
CA ASN A 219 11.47 -27.99 -21.80
C ASN A 219 12.49 -27.29 -22.73
N GLU A 220 12.20 -27.16 -24.03
CA GLU A 220 13.03 -26.49 -25.03
C GLU A 220 12.76 -24.98 -25.14
N THR A 221 11.61 -24.47 -24.67
CA THR A 221 11.17 -23.06 -24.84
C THR A 221 11.21 -22.25 -23.54
N TRP A 222 11.87 -22.74 -22.49
CA TRP A 222 11.92 -22.06 -21.19
C TRP A 222 12.55 -20.67 -21.24
N THR A 223 13.45 -20.43 -22.19
CA THR A 223 14.07 -19.11 -22.45
C THR A 223 13.06 -18.09 -22.99
N GLU A 224 11.95 -18.53 -23.59
CA GLU A 224 10.88 -17.66 -24.12
C GLU A 224 9.79 -17.37 -23.08
N VAL A 225 9.76 -18.13 -21.97
CA VAL A 225 8.77 -17.93 -20.90
C VAL A 225 9.00 -16.58 -20.26
N TYR A 226 7.96 -15.75 -20.16
CA TYR A 226 8.07 -14.44 -19.52
C TYR A 226 8.63 -14.57 -18.10
N SER A 227 9.69 -13.83 -17.84
CA SER A 227 10.30 -13.59 -16.54
C SER A 227 10.55 -12.10 -16.38
N HIS A 228 10.49 -11.62 -15.15
CA HIS A 228 10.61 -10.19 -14.90
C HIS A 228 11.37 -9.91 -13.62
N PHE A 229 12.04 -8.75 -13.61
CA PHE A 229 12.64 -8.15 -12.43
C PHE A 229 12.34 -6.65 -12.49
N SER A 230 11.60 -6.14 -11.51
CA SER A 230 10.95 -4.82 -11.60
C SER A 230 11.90 -3.63 -11.48
N LEU A 231 13.12 -3.81 -10.96
CA LEU A 231 14.07 -2.72 -10.70
C LEU A 231 15.26 -2.81 -11.66
N LEU A 232 15.62 -1.69 -12.30
CA LEU A 232 16.78 -1.61 -13.18
C LEU A 232 18.05 -1.35 -12.34
N PRO A 233 18.98 -2.30 -12.18
CA PRO A 233 20.19 -2.08 -11.39
C PRO A 233 21.05 -0.94 -11.95
N GLU A 234 21.68 -0.16 -11.08
CA GLU A 234 22.68 0.86 -11.43
C GLU A 234 24.01 0.19 -11.79
N ASP A 235 24.34 -0.94 -11.13
CA ASP A 235 25.49 -1.78 -11.51
C ASP A 235 25.23 -2.51 -12.84
N GLU A 236 25.96 -2.10 -13.89
CA GLU A 236 25.92 -2.70 -15.23
C GLU A 236 26.23 -4.19 -15.23
N SER A 237 27.01 -4.69 -14.26
CA SER A 237 27.33 -6.12 -14.15
C SER A 237 26.11 -6.99 -13.85
N LEU A 238 25.04 -6.38 -13.32
CA LEU A 238 23.77 -7.05 -13.00
C LEU A 238 22.73 -6.92 -14.12
N HIS A 239 22.99 -6.20 -15.21
CA HIS A 239 22.01 -5.96 -16.28
C HIS A 239 21.49 -7.24 -16.93
N GLY A 240 22.21 -8.35 -16.81
CA GLY A 240 21.76 -9.64 -17.30
C GLY A 240 20.46 -10.15 -16.66
N ILE A 241 20.09 -9.69 -15.46
CA ILE A 241 18.79 -10.03 -14.84
C ILE A 241 17.60 -9.33 -15.52
N ILE A 242 17.86 -8.38 -16.41
CA ILE A 242 16.86 -7.53 -17.07
C ILE A 242 16.67 -7.96 -18.52
N GLU A 243 15.57 -8.67 -18.78
CA GLU A 243 15.15 -9.02 -20.14
C GLU A 243 14.45 -7.86 -20.86
N ARG A 244 13.81 -6.96 -20.09
CA ARG A 244 12.90 -5.93 -20.62
C ARG A 244 13.13 -4.58 -19.94
N PRO A 245 14.14 -3.79 -20.37
CA PRO A 245 14.47 -2.52 -19.72
C PRO A 245 13.30 -1.52 -19.64
N ASN A 246 12.43 -1.49 -20.65
CA ASN A 246 11.27 -0.59 -20.68
C ASN A 246 10.15 -0.96 -19.69
N GLU A 247 10.25 -2.12 -19.05
CA GLU A 247 9.30 -2.60 -18.04
C GLU A 247 9.92 -2.51 -16.63
N THR A 248 10.95 -1.69 -16.41
CA THR A 248 11.63 -1.61 -15.11
C THR A 248 11.60 -0.21 -14.51
N LEU A 249 11.77 -0.13 -13.20
CA LEU A 249 11.82 1.10 -12.44
C LEU A 249 13.28 1.46 -12.16
N SER A 250 13.66 2.70 -12.47
CA SER A 250 14.93 3.25 -11.99
C SER A 250 14.87 3.47 -10.48
N ARG A 251 16.03 3.63 -9.83
CA ARG A 251 16.14 3.94 -8.41
C ARG A 251 15.30 5.15 -8.00
N ALA A 252 15.39 6.24 -8.79
CA ALA A 252 14.65 7.47 -8.51
C ALA A 252 13.13 7.26 -8.58
N VAL A 253 12.64 6.53 -9.59
CA VAL A 253 11.20 6.22 -9.75
C VAL A 253 10.72 5.31 -8.62
N PHE A 254 11.53 4.34 -8.20
CA PHE A 254 11.19 3.47 -7.08
C PHE A 254 11.18 4.21 -5.73
N ALA A 255 12.13 5.12 -5.49
CA ALA A 255 12.15 5.97 -4.31
C ALA A 255 10.92 6.89 -4.26
N ASP A 256 10.55 7.51 -5.38
CA ASP A 256 9.35 8.34 -5.50
C ASP A 256 8.05 7.53 -5.30
N PHE A 257 7.99 6.28 -5.78
CA PHE A 257 6.90 5.36 -5.45
C PHE A 257 6.81 5.09 -3.94
N GLN A 258 7.93 4.76 -3.28
CA GLN A 258 7.96 4.53 -1.83
C GLN A 258 7.54 5.78 -1.04
N GLN A 259 8.02 6.95 -1.42
CA GLN A 259 7.67 8.24 -0.81
C GLN A 259 6.16 8.53 -0.93
N HIS A 260 5.57 8.28 -2.11
CA HIS A 260 4.13 8.47 -2.33
C HIS A 260 3.27 7.60 -1.41
N CYS A 261 3.72 6.35 -1.17
CA CYS A 261 3.05 5.42 -0.26
C CYS A 261 3.25 5.82 1.20
N ALA A 262 4.47 6.18 1.59
CA ALA A 262 4.80 6.61 2.95
C ALA A 262 4.00 7.84 3.37
N ALA A 263 3.88 8.85 2.50
CA ALA A 263 3.04 10.05 2.69
C ALA A 263 1.54 9.73 2.91
N ARG A 264 1.14 8.48 2.69
CA ARG A 264 -0.22 7.96 2.90
C ARG A 264 -0.28 6.84 3.94
N GLY A 265 0.76 6.69 4.77
CA GLY A 265 0.81 5.71 5.85
C GLY A 265 0.98 4.27 5.37
N VAL A 266 1.35 4.05 4.10
CA VAL A 266 1.57 2.72 3.50
C VAL A 266 3.07 2.49 3.33
N THR A 267 3.60 1.43 3.93
CA THR A 267 4.99 1.02 3.74
C THR A 267 5.10 0.02 2.60
N VAL A 268 5.98 0.27 1.63
CA VAL A 268 6.31 -0.71 0.58
C VAL A 268 7.27 -1.75 1.18
N ILE A 269 6.92 -3.02 1.07
CA ILE A 269 7.72 -4.17 1.51
C ILE A 269 8.20 -4.91 0.26
N PRO A 270 9.45 -4.72 -0.19
CA PRO A 270 9.93 -5.32 -1.42
C PRO A 270 10.27 -6.80 -1.24
N GLU A 271 10.04 -7.61 -2.29
CA GLU A 271 10.43 -9.03 -2.35
C GLU A 271 11.26 -9.31 -3.59
N ILE A 272 12.43 -9.94 -3.40
CA ILE A 272 13.23 -10.54 -4.47
C ILE A 272 13.19 -12.05 -4.27
N GLU A 273 12.69 -12.76 -5.29
CA GLU A 273 12.49 -14.21 -5.26
C GLU A 273 13.77 -14.98 -5.63
N ALA A 274 14.20 -15.88 -4.75
CA ALA A 274 15.24 -16.90 -4.93
C ALA A 274 15.24 -17.83 -3.71
N PRO A 275 15.46 -19.16 -3.82
CA PRO A 275 16.04 -19.87 -4.97
C PRO A 275 15.03 -20.49 -5.96
N GLY A 276 13.73 -20.39 -5.68
CA GLY A 276 12.68 -20.71 -6.65
C GLY A 276 12.21 -19.46 -7.38
N HIS A 277 11.39 -19.64 -8.41
CA HIS A 277 10.76 -18.53 -9.13
C HIS A 277 11.76 -17.48 -9.68
N CYS A 278 12.98 -17.93 -9.95
CA CYS A 278 14.10 -17.05 -10.29
C CYS A 278 14.54 -17.22 -11.76
N LEU A 279 13.59 -17.40 -12.69
CA LEU A 279 13.91 -17.58 -14.11
C LEU A 279 14.66 -16.36 -14.70
N TYR A 280 14.44 -15.16 -14.14
CA TYR A 280 15.20 -13.95 -14.49
C TYR A 280 16.72 -14.16 -14.29
N LEU A 281 17.12 -14.96 -13.30
CA LEU A 281 18.52 -15.24 -12.98
C LEU A 281 19.06 -16.42 -13.80
N THR A 282 18.28 -17.48 -13.96
CA THR A 282 18.72 -18.67 -14.70
C THR A 282 18.71 -18.47 -16.22
N LYS A 283 17.92 -17.53 -16.76
CA LYS A 283 18.09 -17.09 -18.15
C LYS A 283 19.41 -16.37 -18.38
N TRP A 284 19.83 -15.53 -17.42
CA TRP A 284 21.11 -14.84 -17.49
C TRP A 284 22.29 -15.79 -17.37
N LYS A 285 22.22 -16.73 -16.41
CA LYS A 285 23.26 -17.70 -16.09
C LYS A 285 22.69 -19.13 -16.06
N PRO A 286 22.47 -19.76 -17.24
CA PRO A 286 21.84 -21.09 -17.33
C PRO A 286 22.59 -22.21 -16.61
N GLU A 287 23.91 -22.07 -16.45
CA GLU A 287 24.77 -23.01 -15.71
C GLU A 287 24.42 -23.11 -14.22
N MET A 288 23.75 -22.09 -13.67
CA MET A 288 23.29 -22.10 -12.28
C MET A 288 21.89 -22.70 -12.11
N ALA A 289 21.24 -23.16 -13.17
CA ALA A 289 19.90 -23.72 -13.10
C ALA A 289 19.92 -25.22 -12.71
N LEU A 290 18.89 -25.67 -11.99
CA LEU A 290 18.57 -27.10 -11.90
C LEU A 290 17.88 -27.58 -13.19
N ASP A 291 17.49 -28.86 -13.22
CA ASP A 291 16.69 -29.41 -14.33
C ASP A 291 15.41 -28.63 -14.54
N LYS A 292 14.73 -28.29 -13.45
CA LYS A 292 13.62 -27.34 -13.47
C LYS A 292 14.19 -25.92 -13.52
N LYS A 293 14.10 -25.28 -14.69
CA LYS A 293 14.86 -24.06 -15.04
C LYS A 293 14.51 -22.81 -14.24
N ASP A 294 13.41 -22.80 -13.48
CA ASP A 294 13.04 -21.71 -12.56
C ASP A 294 13.58 -21.93 -11.13
N LEU A 295 14.42 -22.95 -10.93
CA LEU A 295 15.09 -23.25 -9.67
C LEU A 295 16.61 -23.07 -9.79
N LEU A 296 17.18 -22.36 -8.82
CA LEU A 296 18.61 -22.13 -8.69
C LEU A 296 19.32 -23.32 -8.04
N ASN A 297 20.43 -23.75 -8.64
CA ASN A 297 21.35 -24.74 -8.10
C ASN A 297 22.28 -24.10 -7.07
N LEU A 298 21.91 -24.17 -5.78
CA LEU A 298 22.69 -23.58 -4.68
C LEU A 298 24.07 -24.21 -4.46
N SER A 299 24.33 -25.40 -5.00
CA SER A 299 25.64 -26.04 -4.94
C SER A 299 26.61 -25.49 -5.99
N HIS A 300 26.13 -24.73 -7.00
CA HIS A 300 27.00 -24.08 -7.96
C HIS A 300 27.80 -22.95 -7.27
N PRO A 301 29.13 -22.87 -7.45
CA PRO A 301 29.98 -21.91 -6.71
C PRO A 301 29.57 -20.44 -6.90
N GLU A 302 29.05 -20.09 -8.08
CA GLU A 302 28.63 -18.72 -8.41
C GLU A 302 27.19 -18.38 -7.99
N ALA A 303 26.37 -19.35 -7.58
CA ALA A 303 24.96 -19.11 -7.28
C ALA A 303 24.77 -18.17 -6.07
N ILE A 304 25.46 -18.47 -4.96
CA ILE A 304 25.38 -17.65 -3.75
C ILE A 304 26.03 -16.28 -3.95
N PRO A 305 27.25 -16.15 -4.51
CA PRO A 305 27.85 -14.85 -4.83
C PRO A 305 26.94 -13.96 -5.69
N THR A 306 26.33 -14.52 -6.75
CA THR A 306 25.46 -13.75 -7.65
C THR A 306 24.18 -13.29 -6.97
N VAL A 307 23.53 -14.14 -6.17
CA VAL A 307 22.35 -13.71 -5.39
C VAL A 307 22.76 -12.63 -4.37
N LYS A 308 23.95 -12.75 -3.76
CA LYS A 308 24.44 -11.74 -2.82
C LYS A 308 24.68 -10.39 -3.49
N SER A 309 25.24 -10.35 -4.71
CA SER A 309 25.46 -9.07 -5.41
C SER A 309 24.13 -8.37 -5.75
N ILE A 310 23.11 -9.13 -6.19
CA ILE A 310 21.76 -8.60 -6.41
C ILE A 310 21.19 -7.98 -5.14
N TRP A 311 21.26 -8.69 -4.00
CA TRP A 311 20.79 -8.12 -2.73
C TRP A 311 21.63 -6.90 -2.30
N SER A 312 22.94 -6.94 -2.46
CA SER A 312 23.81 -5.81 -2.12
C SER A 312 23.50 -4.54 -2.90
N GLU A 313 23.09 -4.67 -4.17
CA GLU A 313 22.66 -3.55 -5.01
C GLU A 313 21.35 -2.93 -4.52
N PHE A 314 20.32 -3.75 -4.26
CA PHE A 314 18.96 -3.25 -4.00
C PHE A 314 18.63 -2.99 -2.52
N LEU A 315 19.33 -3.62 -1.56
CA LEU A 315 19.08 -3.38 -0.14
C LEU A 315 19.13 -1.87 0.25
N PRO A 316 20.09 -1.07 -0.25
CA PRO A 316 20.13 0.38 0.01
C PRO A 316 19.00 1.19 -0.64
N TRP A 317 18.14 0.59 -1.46
CA TRP A 317 17.02 1.27 -2.11
C TRP A 317 15.73 1.18 -1.30
N PHE A 318 15.69 0.30 -0.30
CA PHE A 318 14.45 -0.05 0.40
C PHE A 318 14.26 0.87 1.60
N GLU A 319 13.19 1.66 1.57
CA GLU A 319 12.83 2.61 2.63
C GLU A 319 11.97 1.96 3.70
N THR A 320 12.36 0.75 4.09
CA THR A 320 11.65 -0.08 5.05
C THR A 320 12.60 -0.94 5.89
N LYS A 321 12.20 -1.17 7.15
CA LYS A 321 12.84 -2.07 8.10
C LYS A 321 12.64 -3.54 7.74
N GLU A 322 11.75 -3.88 6.81
CA GLU A 322 11.46 -5.27 6.43
C GLU A 322 11.52 -5.47 4.92
N PHE A 323 12.08 -6.60 4.51
CA PHE A 323 11.97 -7.09 3.14
C PHE A 323 11.60 -8.56 3.14
N CYS A 324 10.98 -9.02 2.07
CA CYS A 324 10.69 -10.44 1.91
C CYS A 324 11.77 -11.13 1.07
N GLN A 325 12.22 -12.27 1.58
CA GLN A 325 12.95 -13.24 0.79
C GLN A 325 12.25 -14.57 1.01
N ARG A 326 11.71 -15.13 -0.05
CA ARG A 326 10.99 -16.39 0.04
C ARG A 326 11.95 -17.57 0.03
N ASP A 327 11.96 -18.31 1.12
CA ASP A 327 12.51 -19.66 1.13
C ASP A 327 11.45 -20.62 0.56
N VAL A 328 11.46 -20.81 -0.76
CA VAL A 328 10.50 -21.73 -1.36
C VAL A 328 10.88 -23.17 -1.04
N ARG A 329 10.13 -23.82 -0.15
CA ARG A 329 10.13 -25.28 0.01
C ARG A 329 9.28 -25.92 -1.08
N PHE A 330 9.89 -26.63 -2.02
CA PHE A 330 9.16 -27.53 -2.91
C PHE A 330 9.24 -28.98 -2.41
N HIS A 331 8.07 -29.59 -2.26
CA HIS A 331 7.86 -31.00 -1.89
C HIS A 331 8.19 -31.99 -3.04
N GLN A 332 9.17 -31.66 -3.88
CA GLN A 332 9.69 -32.55 -4.91
C GLN A 332 11.19 -32.73 -4.69
N HIS A 333 11.53 -33.69 -3.82
CA HIS A 333 12.80 -34.42 -3.68
C HIS A 333 14.18 -33.69 -3.78
N HIS A 334 14.27 -32.38 -3.97
CA HIS A 334 15.54 -31.72 -4.30
C HIS A 334 16.08 -30.71 -3.28
N PHE A 335 15.27 -30.24 -2.33
CA PHE A 335 15.79 -29.46 -1.18
C PHE A 335 15.08 -29.86 0.11
N GLN A 336 15.79 -30.57 0.99
CA GLN A 336 15.34 -30.80 2.36
C GLN A 336 15.56 -29.53 3.20
N GLN A 337 14.78 -29.36 4.26
CA GLN A 337 14.84 -28.25 5.22
C GLN A 337 16.23 -28.03 5.87
N ASN A 338 17.16 -28.97 5.66
CA ASN A 338 18.52 -29.00 6.19
C ASN A 338 19.59 -28.76 5.11
N ASP A 339 19.25 -28.19 3.95
CA ASP A 339 20.29 -27.83 2.97
C ASP A 339 21.24 -26.78 3.58
N PRO A 340 22.54 -27.09 3.73
CA PRO A 340 23.50 -26.18 4.36
C PRO A 340 23.68 -24.87 3.57
N HIS A 341 23.38 -24.85 2.27
CA HIS A 341 23.50 -23.69 1.41
C HIS A 341 22.32 -22.70 1.58
N LEU A 342 21.13 -23.15 1.99
CA LEU A 342 20.05 -22.22 2.38
C LEU A 342 20.47 -21.34 3.57
N GLY A 343 21.26 -21.90 4.49
CA GLY A 343 21.89 -21.16 5.59
C GLY A 343 22.76 -20.00 5.10
N HIS A 344 23.40 -20.11 3.94
CA HIS A 344 24.28 -19.09 3.38
C HIS A 344 23.49 -17.92 2.74
N LEU A 345 22.33 -18.19 2.13
CA LEU A 345 21.38 -17.15 1.71
C LEU A 345 20.81 -16.42 2.93
N ARG A 346 20.49 -17.15 4.00
CA ARG A 346 20.03 -16.59 5.27
C ARG A 346 21.12 -15.80 6.01
N ALA A 347 22.40 -16.11 5.77
CA ALA A 347 23.57 -15.43 6.33
C ALA A 347 24.01 -14.18 5.54
N LEU A 348 23.23 -13.73 4.55
CA LEU A 348 23.39 -12.41 3.94
C LEU A 348 23.50 -11.34 5.03
N ARG A 349 24.62 -10.61 5.06
CA ARG A 349 24.88 -9.54 6.03
C ARG A 349 23.90 -8.40 5.72
N LYS A 350 22.95 -8.17 6.62
CA LYS A 350 22.00 -7.07 6.49
C LYS A 350 22.50 -5.85 7.26
N PRO A 351 22.13 -4.63 6.84
CA PRO A 351 22.16 -3.48 7.73
C PRO A 351 21.38 -3.80 9.02
N HIS A 352 21.84 -3.29 10.17
CA HIS A 352 21.23 -3.59 11.48
C HIS A 352 19.73 -3.23 11.58
N HIS A 353 19.24 -2.35 10.71
CA HIS A 353 17.86 -1.89 10.68
C HIS A 353 16.91 -2.76 9.82
N LEU A 354 17.42 -3.77 9.09
CA LEU A 354 16.63 -4.59 8.16
C LEU A 354 16.34 -6.01 8.72
N GLN A 355 15.06 -6.37 8.81
CA GLN A 355 14.54 -7.67 9.19
C GLN A 355 14.02 -8.44 7.96
N ARG A 356 14.11 -9.78 7.97
CA ARG A 356 13.59 -10.64 6.88
C ARG A 356 12.19 -11.06 7.29
N ARG A 357 11.20 -10.80 6.44
CA ARG A 357 9.88 -11.42 6.55
C ARG A 357 9.90 -12.77 5.85
N HIS A 358 9.55 -13.83 6.58
CA HIS A 358 9.42 -15.17 6.02
C HIS A 358 7.96 -15.51 5.78
N HIS A 359 7.66 -16.16 4.65
CA HIS A 359 6.44 -16.93 4.49
C HIS A 359 6.64 -18.33 5.09
N PRO A 360 6.03 -18.66 6.25
CA PRO A 360 6.01 -20.05 6.69
C PRO A 360 5.18 -20.88 5.70
N THR A 361 5.72 -21.99 5.22
CA THR A 361 4.93 -23.03 4.55
C THR A 361 4.09 -23.74 5.62
N LEU A 362 2.95 -23.15 6.00
CA LEU A 362 1.93 -23.81 6.80
C LEU A 362 1.16 -24.77 5.89
N ALA A 363 1.07 -26.04 6.30
CA ALA A 363 0.08 -26.95 5.75
C ALA A 363 -1.30 -26.28 5.91
N ILE A 364 -1.96 -25.98 4.81
CA ILE A 364 -3.31 -25.41 4.79
C ILE A 364 -4.21 -26.43 5.50
N ARG A 365 -4.53 -26.20 6.78
CA ARG A 365 -5.75 -26.78 7.36
C ARG A 365 -6.91 -26.04 6.71
N PRO A 366 -7.93 -26.73 6.17
CA PRO A 366 -9.03 -26.07 5.52
C PRO A 366 -9.77 -25.21 6.56
N ILE A 367 -9.57 -23.90 6.48
CA ILE A 367 -10.48 -22.93 7.09
C ILE A 367 -11.78 -23.06 6.28
N ARG A 368 -12.90 -23.31 6.98
CA ARG A 368 -14.22 -23.42 6.36
C ARG A 368 -14.44 -22.24 5.41
N PRO A 369 -14.99 -22.46 4.20
CA PRO A 369 -15.20 -21.37 3.25
C PRO A 369 -16.17 -20.37 3.86
N TYR A 370 -15.67 -19.17 4.19
CA TYR A 370 -16.53 -18.00 4.26
C TYR A 370 -16.96 -17.72 2.82
N ARG A 371 -18.27 -17.65 2.56
CA ARG A 371 -18.79 -17.24 1.25
C ARG A 371 -18.35 -15.79 1.01
N ALA A 372 -17.22 -15.62 0.32
CA ALA A 372 -16.88 -14.35 -0.30
C ALA A 372 -17.89 -14.11 -1.42
N SER A 373 -18.85 -13.21 -1.20
CA SER A 373 -19.60 -12.60 -2.28
C SER A 373 -18.58 -11.93 -3.20
N HIS A 374 -18.52 -12.38 -4.45
CA HIS A 374 -17.64 -11.78 -5.45
C HIS A 374 -17.96 -10.30 -5.62
N PHE A 375 -17.04 -9.47 -5.14
CA PHE A 375 -17.11 -8.04 -5.25
C PHE A 375 -16.43 -7.62 -6.56
N ARG A 376 -17.22 -7.19 -7.55
CA ARG A 376 -16.69 -6.67 -8.82
C ARG A 376 -16.81 -5.15 -8.79
N LEU A 377 -15.77 -4.48 -8.30
CA LEU A 377 -15.65 -3.03 -8.42
C LEU A 377 -15.28 -2.68 -9.86
N GLN A 378 -16.11 -1.84 -10.48
CA GLN A 378 -15.77 -1.22 -11.75
C GLN A 378 -14.79 -0.06 -11.50
N PRO A 379 -13.68 0.09 -12.25
CA PRO A 379 -12.68 1.14 -12.03
C PRO A 379 -13.25 2.57 -11.99
N HIS A 380 -14.35 2.83 -12.70
CA HIS A 380 -15.00 4.14 -12.73
C HIS A 380 -15.82 4.47 -11.46
N GLN A 381 -16.30 3.45 -10.73
CA GLN A 381 -17.01 3.65 -9.46
C GLN A 381 -16.02 3.90 -8.31
N LEU A 382 -14.86 3.21 -8.33
CA LEU A 382 -13.78 3.46 -7.38
C LEU A 382 -13.12 4.83 -7.59
N ARG A 383 -12.92 5.25 -8.84
CA ARG A 383 -12.43 6.60 -9.19
C ARG A 383 -13.37 7.73 -8.76
N ARG A 384 -14.68 7.47 -8.63
CA ARG A 384 -15.65 8.42 -8.05
C ARG A 384 -15.65 8.42 -6.52
N LEU A 385 -15.40 7.27 -5.89
CA LEU A 385 -15.33 7.12 -4.43
C LEU A 385 -14.02 7.63 -3.82
N VAL A 386 -12.90 7.45 -4.53
CA VAL A 386 -11.55 7.81 -4.06
C VAL A 386 -10.95 8.78 -5.05
N GLY A 387 -11.71 9.79 -5.48
CA GLY A 387 -11.31 10.80 -6.47
C GLY A 387 -10.14 11.66 -5.97
N LEU A 388 -8.98 11.04 -5.75
CA LEU A 388 -7.69 11.55 -5.36
C LEU A 388 -6.76 11.26 -6.53
N HIS A 389 -6.46 12.27 -7.34
CA HIS A 389 -5.74 12.12 -8.59
C HIS A 389 -4.25 12.18 -8.27
N VAL A 390 -3.50 11.16 -8.64
CA VAL A 390 -2.03 11.27 -8.69
C VAL A 390 -1.72 12.28 -9.79
N PRO A 391 -0.95 13.37 -9.54
CA PRO A 391 -0.59 14.32 -10.58
C PRO A 391 0.08 13.59 -11.75
N GLN A 392 -0.46 13.75 -12.96
CA GLN A 392 0.20 13.28 -14.17
C GLN A 392 1.46 14.13 -14.42
N GLU A 393 2.64 13.54 -14.31
CA GLU A 393 3.81 14.07 -15.01
C GLU A 393 3.54 13.99 -16.52
N ARG A 394 3.76 15.10 -17.22
CA ARG A 394 3.71 15.13 -18.69
C ARG A 394 4.84 14.25 -19.21
N SER A 395 4.54 13.00 -19.56
CA SER A 395 5.43 12.25 -20.43
C SER A 395 5.37 12.90 -21.81
N HIS A 396 6.51 13.42 -22.27
CA HIS A 396 6.70 13.70 -23.70
C HIS A 396 6.75 12.36 -24.42
N ALA A 397 5.58 11.83 -24.77
CA ALA A 397 5.48 10.72 -25.70
C ALA A 397 5.88 11.23 -27.09
N HIS A 398 7.11 10.92 -27.51
CA HIS A 398 7.46 10.93 -28.92
C HIS A 398 6.53 9.95 -29.64
N GLN A 399 5.68 10.47 -30.54
CA GLN A 399 4.93 9.62 -31.45
C GLN A 399 5.91 8.84 -32.33
N PRO A 400 5.75 7.51 -32.49
CA PRO A 400 6.52 6.78 -33.49
C PRO A 400 6.00 7.16 -34.87
N GLY A 401 6.89 7.68 -35.72
CA GLY A 401 6.60 7.92 -37.14
C GLY A 401 6.31 6.60 -37.89
N PRO A 402 5.62 6.65 -39.04
CA PRO A 402 5.25 5.46 -39.78
C PRO A 402 6.50 4.77 -40.36
N LEU A 403 6.61 3.47 -40.13
CA LEU A 403 7.62 2.60 -40.76
C LEU A 403 7.40 2.55 -42.28
N PRO A 404 8.46 2.51 -43.11
CA PRO A 404 8.31 2.41 -44.56
C PRO A 404 7.92 0.99 -44.97
N ALA A 405 7.00 0.89 -45.93
CA ALA A 405 6.74 -0.35 -46.65
C ALA A 405 7.97 -0.71 -47.49
N VAL A 406 8.52 -1.90 -47.28
CA VAL A 406 9.56 -2.49 -48.13
C VAL A 406 8.86 -3.41 -49.13
N LEU A 407 9.15 -3.20 -50.41
CA LEU A 407 8.82 -4.08 -51.54
C LEU A 407 9.65 -5.36 -51.51
#